data_AF-A0A6I6UTP7-F1
#
_entry.id   AF-A0A6I6UTP7-F1
#
_cell.length_a   1.000
_cell.length_b   1.000
_cell.length_c   1.000
_cell.angle_alpha   90.00
_cell.angle_beta   90.00
_cell.angle_gamma   90.00
#
_symmetry.space_group_name_H-M   'P 1'
#
loop_
_entity.id
_entity.type
_entity.pdbx_description
1 polymer ?
#
loop_
_entity_poly.entity_id
_entity_poly.type
_entity_poly.pdbx_seq_one_letter_code
_entity_poly.pdbx_strand_id
1 'polypeptide(L)'
;MNLRIYRIIHLIITGIITIPITLFLASGGLGENYTGHTFVYPGFLSIIGVWLIGSVLSFIRKSAVFGLVISALPALFFILNVLITFLT
;
A
#
# COMPACT_ATOMS: atom_id res chain seq x y z
N MET A 1 9.50 19.64 -11.68
CA MET A 1 9.83 18.20 -11.76
C MET A 1 9.04 17.58 -12.90
N ASN A 2 9.65 16.73 -13.74
CA ASN A 2 8.94 16.07 -14.86
C ASN A 2 7.82 15.16 -14.31
N LEU A 3 6.60 15.22 -14.88
CA LEU A 3 5.45 14.41 -14.44
C LEU A 3 5.78 12.90 -14.43
N ARG A 4 6.60 12.44 -15.37
CA ARG A 4 7.07 11.05 -15.41
C ARG A 4 7.91 10.67 -14.19
N ILE A 5 8.82 11.57 -13.79
CA ILE A 5 9.69 11.39 -12.63
C ILE A 5 8.87 11.44 -11.35
N TYR A 6 7.95 12.42 -11.24
CA TYR A 6 7.04 12.53 -10.11
C TYR A 6 6.23 11.25 -9.88
N ARG A 7 5.64 10.70 -10.94
CA ARG A 7 4.87 9.45 -10.85
C ARG A 7 5.71 8.29 -10.33
N ILE A 8 6.93 8.12 -10.82
CA ILE A 8 7.83 7.05 -10.38
C ILE A 8 8.15 7.21 -8.89
N ILE A 9 8.55 8.41 -8.47
CA ILE A 9 8.85 8.71 -7.06
C ILE A 9 7.64 8.46 -6.17
N HIS A 10 6.45 8.91 -6.58
CA HIS A 10 5.20 8.69 -5.85
C HIS A 10 4.89 7.21 -5.65
N LEU A 11 5.02 6.39 -6.69
CA LEU A 11 4.77 4.96 -6.60
C LEU A 11 5.81 4.26 -5.72
N ILE A 12 7.08 4.65 -5.81
CA ILE A 12 8.14 4.10 -4.95
C ILE A 12 7.84 4.39 -3.48
N ILE A 13 7.53 5.65 -3.14
CA ILE A 13 7.25 6.05 -1.75
C ILE A 13 6.02 5.32 -1.22
N THR A 14 4.91 5.34 -1.97
CA THR A 14 3.68 4.66 -1.53
C THR A 14 3.84 3.15 -1.47
N GLY A 15 4.65 2.55 -2.36
CA GLY A 15 4.96 1.12 -2.37
C GLY A 15 5.84 0.67 -1.20
N ILE A 16 6.88 1.45 -0.85
CA ILE A 16 7.76 1.17 0.29
C ILE A 16 6.98 1.15 1.61
N ILE A 17 5.91 1.94 1.71
CA ILE A 17 5.02 1.91 2.89
C ILE A 17 4.04 0.73 2.78
N THR A 18 3.37 0.61 1.64
CA THR A 18 2.24 -0.33 1.49
C THR A 18 2.68 -1.79 1.53
N ILE A 19 3.72 -2.16 0.78
CA ILE A 19 4.09 -3.56 0.57
C ILE A 19 4.58 -4.21 1.87
N PRO A 20 5.55 -3.65 2.61
CA PRO A 20 6.07 -4.29 3.82
C PRO A 20 5.01 -4.39 4.93
N ILE A 21 4.23 -3.33 5.14
CA ILE A 21 3.17 -3.32 6.17
C ILE A 21 2.09 -4.35 5.82
N THR A 22 1.68 -4.42 4.56
CA THR A 22 0.68 -5.41 4.14
C THR A 22 1.18 -6.84 4.28
N LEU A 23 2.42 -7.12 3.88
CA LEU A 23 3.01 -8.45 4.04
C LEU A 23 3.11 -8.86 5.51
N PHE A 24 3.50 -7.93 6.38
CA PHE A 24 3.56 -8.13 7.82
C PHE A 24 2.19 -8.45 8.44
N LEU A 25 1.14 -7.71 8.04
CA LEU A 25 -0.23 -7.99 8.49
C LEU A 25 -0.73 -9.34 7.95
N ALA A 26 -0.47 -9.63 6.67
CA ALA A 26 -0.87 -10.90 6.06
C ALA A 26 -0.16 -12.10 6.70
N SER A 27 1.07 -11.93 7.18
CA SER A 27 1.83 -12.94 7.90
C SER A 27 1.48 -13.03 9.39
N GLY A 28 0.41 -12.40 9.89
CA GLY A 28 0.00 -12.53 11.31
C GLY A 28 0.74 -11.61 12.30
N GLY A 29 1.38 -10.55 11.81
CA GLY A 29 1.96 -9.49 12.66
C GLY A 29 2.95 -9.99 13.72
N LEU A 30 2.83 -9.46 14.95
CA LEU A 30 3.73 -9.75 16.08
C LEU A 30 3.31 -10.94 16.96
N GLY A 31 2.35 -11.78 16.56
CA GLY A 31 1.83 -12.78 17.50
C GLY A 31 1.05 -13.97 16.96
N GLU A 32 0.81 -14.06 15.65
CA GLU A 32 -0.14 -15.02 15.09
C GLU A 32 0.53 -15.97 14.10
N ASN A 33 1.46 -16.81 14.55
CA ASN A 33 2.09 -17.82 13.67
C ASN A 33 2.31 -19.16 14.39
N TYR A 34 1.23 -19.92 14.54
CA TYR A 34 1.28 -21.35 14.92
C TYR A 34 0.54 -22.25 13.92
N THR A 35 0.32 -21.78 12.69
CA THR A 35 -0.54 -22.45 11.71
C THR A 35 0.24 -23.15 10.58
N GLY A 36 1.57 -23.01 10.53
CA GLY A 36 2.41 -23.61 9.49
C GLY A 36 2.28 -22.97 8.10
N HIS A 37 1.45 -21.94 7.96
CA HIS A 37 1.25 -21.20 6.71
C HIS A 37 1.99 -19.86 6.71
N THR A 38 2.56 -19.46 5.57
CA THR A 38 3.29 -18.18 5.42
C THR A 38 2.38 -16.96 5.58
N PHE A 39 1.14 -17.05 5.10
CA PHE A 39 0.14 -15.99 5.24
C PHE A 39 -1.05 -16.53 6.03
N VAL A 40 -1.10 -16.19 7.32
CA VAL A 40 -2.19 -16.59 8.22
C VAL A 40 -3.47 -15.82 7.89
N TYR A 41 -3.33 -14.57 7.43
CA TYR A 41 -4.43 -13.69 7.04
C TYR A 41 -4.25 -13.19 5.61
N PRO A 42 -4.39 -14.08 4.60
CA PRO A 42 -4.12 -13.74 3.20
C PRO A 42 -5.04 -12.63 2.66
N GLY A 43 -6.18 -12.37 3.30
CA GLY A 43 -7.09 -11.27 2.95
C GLY A 43 -6.41 -9.90 2.93
N PHE A 44 -5.39 -9.67 3.78
CA PHE A 44 -4.65 -8.41 3.78
C PHE A 44 -3.88 -8.16 2.48
N LEU A 45 -3.49 -9.21 1.73
CA LEU A 45 -2.81 -9.05 0.44
C LEU A 45 -3.63 -8.27 -0.59
N SER A 46 -4.95 -8.20 -0.43
CA SER A 46 -5.83 -7.35 -1.25
C SER A 46 -5.43 -5.86 -1.23
N ILE A 47 -4.80 -5.38 -0.14
CA ILE A 47 -4.30 -4.01 -0.02
C ILE A 47 -3.17 -3.73 -1.02
N ILE A 48 -2.26 -4.70 -1.24
CA ILE A 48 -1.27 -4.63 -2.31
C ILE A 48 -1.97 -4.58 -3.68
N GLY A 49 -3.06 -5.34 -3.83
CA GLY A 49 -3.91 -5.29 -5.02
C GLY A 49 -4.44 -3.88 -5.32
N VAL A 50 -4.97 -3.17 -4.33
CA VAL A 50 -5.44 -1.78 -4.46
C VAL A 50 -4.30 -0.86 -4.90
N TRP A 51 -3.13 -0.97 -4.26
CA TRP A 51 -1.96 -0.18 -4.63
C TRP A 51 -1.49 -0.48 -6.06
N LEU A 52 -1.49 -1.75 -6.47
CA LEU A 52 -1.07 -2.19 -7.80
C LEU A 52 -2.05 -1.70 -8.88
N ILE A 53 -3.37 -1.76 -8.63
CA ILE A 53 -4.40 -1.19 -9.52
C ILE A 53 -4.15 0.31 -9.73
N GLY A 54 -3.97 1.07 -8.64
CA GLY A 54 -3.63 2.49 -8.73
C GLY A 54 -2.33 2.73 -9.50
N SER A 55 -1.31 1.91 -9.25
CA SER A 55 -0.02 1.97 -9.92
C SER A 55 -0.17 1.82 -11.43
N VAL A 56 -0.87 0.79 -11.90
CA VAL A 56 -1.13 0.55 -13.32
C VAL A 56 -1.94 1.69 -13.95
N LEU A 57 -3.02 2.13 -13.29
CA LEU A 57 -3.85 3.24 -13.76
C LEU A 57 -3.07 4.55 -13.90
N SER A 58 -2.01 4.74 -13.11
CA SER A 58 -1.16 5.93 -13.18
C SER A 58 -0.40 6.05 -14.52
N PHE A 59 -0.20 4.94 -15.25
CA PHE A 59 0.44 4.92 -16.56
C PHE A 59 -0.54 5.16 -17.72
N ILE A 60 -1.84 5.12 -17.46
CA ILE A 60 -2.87 5.35 -18.47
C ILE A 60 -3.22 6.85 -18.48
N ARG A 61 -2.97 7.53 -19.61
CA ARG A 61 -3.06 9.00 -19.72
C ARG A 61 -4.40 9.59 -19.23
N LYS A 62 -5.52 8.92 -19.50
CA LYS A 62 -6.87 9.37 -19.10
C LYS A 62 -7.15 9.22 -17.61
N SER A 63 -6.52 8.25 -16.94
CA SER A 63 -6.76 7.93 -15.53
C SER A 63 -5.53 8.18 -14.65
N ALA A 64 -4.50 8.87 -15.15
CA ALA A 64 -3.21 8.98 -14.48
C ALA A 64 -3.35 9.60 -13.08
N VAL A 65 -4.16 10.64 -12.94
CA VAL A 65 -4.43 11.31 -11.66
C VAL A 65 -5.17 10.37 -10.71
N PHE A 66 -6.22 9.69 -11.18
CA PHE A 66 -6.95 8.71 -10.39
C PHE A 66 -6.07 7.56 -9.92
N GLY A 67 -5.19 7.05 -10.79
CA GLY A 67 -4.22 6.02 -10.42
C GLY A 67 -3.26 6.46 -9.33
N LEU A 68 -2.77 7.71 -9.40
CA LEU A 68 -1.94 8.29 -8.34
C LEU A 68 -2.68 8.39 -7.01
N VAL A 69 -3.94 8.83 -7.02
CA VAL A 69 -4.77 8.89 -5.81
C VAL A 69 -5.00 7.49 -5.25
N ILE A 70 -5.43 6.53 -6.07
CA ILE A 70 -5.71 5.15 -5.64
C ILE A 70 -4.45 4.48 -5.07
N SER A 71 -3.30 4.66 -5.72
CA SER A 71 -2.02 4.11 -5.22
C SER A 71 -1.58 4.76 -3.90
N ALA A 72 -2.03 5.97 -3.58
CA ALA A 72 -1.72 6.62 -2.31
C ALA A 72 -2.63 6.15 -1.15
N LEU A 73 -3.84 5.65 -1.43
CA LEU A 73 -4.82 5.33 -0.41
C LEU A 73 -4.30 4.37 0.68
N PRO A 74 -3.64 3.23 0.35
CA PRO A 74 -3.15 2.33 1.39
C PRO A 74 -2.08 2.96 2.29
N ALA A 75 -1.11 3.67 1.69
CA ALA A 75 -0.05 4.34 2.44
C ALA A 75 -0.63 5.42 3.37
N LEU A 76 -1.56 6.23 2.88
CA LEU A 76 -2.25 7.25 3.69
C LEU A 76 -3.06 6.62 4.81
N PHE A 77 -3.76 5.52 4.54
CA PHE A 77 -4.51 4.78 5.55
C PHE A 77 -3.59 4.30 6.68
N PHE A 78 -2.44 3.72 6.35
CA PHE A 78 -1.47 3.28 7.36
C PHE A 78 -0.89 4.44 8.17
N ILE A 79 -0.46 5.52 7.50
CA ILE A 79 0.07 6.71 8.19
C ILE A 79 -0.97 7.30 9.15
N LEU A 80 -2.22 7.42 8.69
CA LEU A 80 -3.30 8.00 9.49
C LEU A 80 -3.62 7.14 10.72
N ASN A 81 -3.66 5.82 10.58
CA ASN A 81 -3.89 4.93 11.73
C ASN A 81 -2.76 5.03 12.76
N VAL A 82 -1.51 5.07 12.31
CA VAL A 82 -0.36 5.28 13.20
C VAL A 82 -0.48 6.62 13.91
N LEU A 83 -0.76 7.70 13.17
CA LEU A 83 -0.89 9.04 13.73
C LEU A 83 -2.01 9.12 14.78
N ILE A 84 -3.19 8.57 14.48
CA ILE A 84 -4.32 8.53 15.41
C ILE A 84 -3.91 7.80 16.69
N THR A 85 -3.31 6.61 16.56
CA THR A 85 -2.87 5.80 17.71
C THR A 85 -1.91 6.53 18.63
N PHE A 86 -1.07 7.44 18.12
CA PHE A 86 -0.15 8.23 18.94
C PHE A 86 -0.77 9.52 19.49
N LEU A 87 -1.87 10.00 18.93
CA LEU A 87 -2.54 11.25 19.33
C LEU A 87 -3.72 11.04 20.28
N THR A 88 -4.25 9.81 20.38
CA THR A 88 -5.35 9.42 21.28
C THR A 88 -4.83 8.53 22.39
#